data_AF-U2A207-F1
#
_entry.id   AF-U2A207-F1
#
_cell.length_a   1.000
_cell.length_b   1.000
_cell.length_c   1.000
_cell.angle_alpha   90.00
_cell.angle_beta   90.00
_cell.angle_gamma   90.00
#
_symmetry.space_group_name_H-M   'P 1'
#
loop_
_entity.id
_entity.type
_entity.pdbx_description
1 polymer ?
#
loop_
_entity_poly.entity_id
_entity_poly.type
_entity_poly.pdbx_seq_one_letter_code
_entity_poly.pdbx_strand_id
1 'polypeptide(L)' 'MAFVLKGRAGDEVLLRIEQDISEVELRQLIAEGITIRIRDLHRSHAHLAIKAPQAVSIDWSGEPEPPA' A
#
# COMPACT_ATOMS: atom_id res chain seq x y z
N MET A 1 0.86 -7.64 -5.96
CA MET A 1 -0.19 -7.90 -4.93
C MET A 1 -1.13 -6.70 -4.84
N ALA A 2 -2.28 -6.83 -4.17
CA ALA A 2 -3.24 -5.74 -3.97
C ALA A 2 -3.74 -5.70 -2.53
N PHE A 3 -3.66 -4.54 -1.88
CA PHE A 3 -4.06 -4.31 -0.49
C PHE A 3 -5.18 -3.27 -0.43
N VAL A 4 -6.07 -3.40 0.54
CA VAL A 4 -7.10 -2.38 0.85
C VAL A 4 -6.89 -1.94 2.29
N LEU A 5 -6.60 -0.66 2.46
CA LEU A 5 -6.37 -0.01 3.75
C LEU A 5 -7.45 1.03 4.00
N LYS A 6 -7.77 1.30 5.26
CA LYS A 6 -8.73 2.33 5.66
C LYS A 6 -8.02 3.33 6.54
N GLY A 7 -7.56 4.44 5.99
CA GLY A 7 -6.79 5.45 6.72
C GLY A 7 -7.61 6.70 7.04
N ARG A 8 -7.38 7.34 8.19
CA ARG A 8 -7.87 8.70 8.51
C ARG A 8 -6.79 9.74 8.26
N ALA A 9 -7.15 11.02 8.34
CA ALA A 9 -6.17 12.10 8.30
C ALA A 9 -5.12 11.91 9.42
N GLY A 10 -3.84 11.90 9.04
CA GLY A 10 -2.72 11.64 9.94
C GLY A 10 -2.22 10.19 9.95
N ASP A 11 -2.94 9.25 9.33
CA ASP A 11 -2.41 7.89 9.13
C ASP A 11 -1.36 7.90 8.00
N GLU A 12 -0.34 7.07 8.16
CA GLU A 12 0.77 6.94 7.21
C GLU A 12 0.79 5.54 6.60
N VAL A 13 1.16 5.50 5.32
CA VAL A 13 1.53 4.26 4.63
C VAL A 13 2.98 4.37 4.22
N LEU A 14 3.79 3.45 4.72
CA LEU A 14 5.20 3.36 4.38
C LEU A 14 5.39 2.21 3.40
N LEU A 15 5.95 2.53 2.24
CA LEU A 15 6.30 1.59 1.20
C LEU A 15 7.81 1.42 1.21
N ARG A 16 8.30 0.20 1.41
CA ARG A 16 9.73 -0.11 1.40
C ARG A 16 10.03 -1.11 0.29
N ILE A 17 11.13 -0.89 -0.39
CA ILE A 17 11.69 -1.88 -1.31
C ILE A 17 12.57 -2.80 -0.48
N GLU A 18 12.37 -4.10 -0.60
CA GLU A 18 13.18 -5.09 0.10
C GLU A 18 14.65 -5.01 -0.32
N GLN A 19 15.56 -5.20 0.63
CA GLN A 19 17.00 -5.04 0.38
C GLN A 19 17.59 -6.15 -0.49
N ASP A 20 16.93 -7.31 -0.54
CA ASP A 20 17.32 -8.48 -1.32
C ASP A 20 16.56 -8.59 -2.66
N ILE A 21 16.00 -7.49 -3.15
CA ILE A 21 15.30 -7.43 -4.44
C ILE A 21 16.19 -7.93 -5.59
N SER A 22 15.67 -8.89 -6.37
CA SER A 22 16.36 -9.37 -7.56
C SER A 22 16.29 -8.36 -8.71
N GLU A 23 17.20 -8.45 -9.69
CA GLU A 23 17.17 -7.57 -10.87
C GLU A 23 15.85 -7.67 -11.66
N VAL A 24 15.26 -8.87 -11.70
CA VAL A 24 13.97 -9.12 -12.38
C VAL A 24 12.85 -8.38 -11.66
N GLU A 25 12.79 -8.46 -10.35
CA GLU A 25 11.79 -7.77 -9.53
C GLU A 25 11.99 -6.25 -9.57
N LEU A 26 13.23 -5.76 -9.60
CA LEU A 26 13.52 -4.34 -9.77
C LEU A 26 13.05 -3.83 -11.14
N ARG A 27 13.29 -4.58 -12.21
CA ARG A 27 12.77 -4.25 -13.55
C ARG A 27 11.25 -4.24 -13.58
N GLN A 28 10.60 -5.20 -12.92
CA GLN A 28 9.13 -5.21 -12.76
C GLN A 28 8.65 -3.97 -12.00
N LEU A 29 9.32 -3.59 -10.91
CA LEU A 29 8.99 -2.38 -10.16
C LEU A 29 9.11 -1.11 -11.00
N ILE A 30 10.16 -0.99 -11.82
CA ILE A 30 10.34 0.14 -12.73
C ILE A 30 9.25 0.15 -13.81
N ALA A 31 8.86 -1.01 -14.34
CA ALA A 31 7.88 -1.12 -15.41
C ALA A 31 6.43 -0.91 -14.94
N GLU A 32 6.06 -1.47 -13.78
CA GLU A 32 4.68 -1.45 -13.27
C GLU A 32 4.43 -0.31 -12.28
N GLY A 33 5.47 0.15 -11.59
CA GLY A 33 5.38 1.14 -10.52
C GLY A 33 4.57 0.67 -9.30
N ILE A 34 4.30 1.60 -8.40
CA ILE A 34 3.37 1.41 -7.28
C ILE A 34 2.16 2.30 -7.52
N THR A 35 0.98 1.71 -7.51
CA THR A 35 -0.28 2.45 -7.71
C THR A 35 -1.03 2.54 -6.39
N ILE A 36 -1.34 3.77 -5.97
CA ILE A 36 -2.21 4.07 -4.83
C ILE A 36 -3.48 4.71 -5.36
N ARG A 37 -4.65 4.15 -5.00
CA ARG A 37 -5.96 4.67 -5.42
C ARG A 37 -6.85 4.84 -4.21
N ILE A 38 -7.49 6.00 -4.09
CA ILE A 38 -8.60 6.21 -3.14
C ILE A 38 -9.85 5.56 -3.74
N ARG A 39 -10.37 4.49 -3.13
CA ARG A 39 -11.61 3.81 -3.54
C ARG A 39 -12.84 4.61 -3.13
N ASP A 40 -12.86 5.05 -1.89
CA ASP A 40 -13.96 5.84 -1.33
C ASP A 40 -13.46 6.71 -0.16
N LEU A 41 -14.32 7.66 0.21
CA LEU A 41 -14.13 8.59 1.32
C LEU A 41 -15.39 8.54 2.19
N HIS A 42 -15.26 7.99 3.39
CA HIS A 42 -16.34 7.93 4.38
C HIS A 42 -16.02 8.79 5.58
N ARG A 43 -16.67 9.96 5.64
CA ARG A 43 -16.49 10.97 6.69
C ARG A 43 -15.01 11.37 6.83
N SER A 44 -14.34 10.81 7.82
CA SER A 44 -12.95 11.05 8.20
C SER A 44 -12.00 9.92 7.81
N HIS A 45 -12.47 8.90 7.09
CA HIS A 45 -11.68 7.77 6.61
C HIS A 45 -11.67 7.70 5.07
N ALA A 46 -10.52 7.36 4.52
CA ALA A 46 -10.27 7.08 3.11
C ALA A 46 -9.94 5.60 2.95
N HIS A 47 -10.64 4.91 2.04
CA HIS A 47 -10.26 3.56 1.67
C HIS A 47 -9.22 3.62 0.55
N LEU A 48 -8.01 3.19 0.82
CA LEU A 48 -6.90 3.15 -0.11
C LEU A 48 -6.74 1.74 -0.68
N ALA A 49 -6.63 1.63 -1.99
CA ALA A 49 -6.19 0.43 -2.67
C ALA A 49 -4.75 0.62 -3.14
N ILE A 50 -3.86 -0.26 -2.71
CA ILE A 50 -2.44 -0.20 -3.06
C ILE A 50 -2.10 -1.44 -3.86
N LYS A 51 -1.60 -1.24 -5.08
CA LYS A 51 -1.05 -2.28 -5.93
C LYS A 51 0.45 -2.05 -6.04
N ALA A 52 1.22 -3.02 -5.58
CA ALA A 52 2.66 -3.02 -5.67
C ALA A 52 3.18 -4.41 -6.08
N PRO A 53 4.35 -4.50 -6.74
CA PRO A 53 5.07 -5.75 -6.94
C PRO A 53 5.42 -6.45 -5.62
N GLN A 54 5.80 -7.72 -5.67
CA GLN A 54 6.09 -8.51 -4.46
C GLN A 54 7.29 -8.00 -3.66
N ALA A 55 8.26 -7.38 -4.33
CA ALA A 55 9.45 -6.84 -3.69
C ALA A 55 9.22 -5.52 -2.90
N VAL A 56 7.95 -5.10 -2.75
CA VAL A 56 7.56 -3.93 -1.96
C VAL A 56 6.78 -4.39 -0.73
N SER A 57 7.30 -4.11 0.45
CA SER A 57 6.56 -4.21 1.70
C SER A 57 5.72 -2.98 1.96
N ILE A 58 4.58 -3.19 2.61
CA ILE A 58 3.62 -2.15 2.95
C ILE A 58 3.39 -2.20 4.45
N ASP A 59 3.87 -1.17 5.14
CA ASP A 59 3.60 -0.93 6.54
C ASP A 59 2.54 0.17 6.67
N TRP A 60 1.53 -0.06 7.51
CA TRP A 60 0.44 0.89 7.70
C TRP A 60 0.28 1.20 9.20
N SER A 61 0.22 2.50 9.53
CA SER A 61 0.18 2.97 10.92
C SER A 61 -1.22 3.12 11.51
N GLY A 62 -2.28 2.88 10.73
CA GLY A 62 -3.65 3.04 11.21
C GLY A 62 -4.14 1.84 12.02
N GLU A 63 -5.23 2.06 12.76
CA GLU A 63 -5.83 1.04 13.63
C GLU A 63 -6.59 0.00 12.81
N PRO A 64 -6.31 -1.31 12.94
CA PRO A 64 -7.11 -2.35 12.29
C PRO A 64 -8.56 -2.25 12.76
N GLU A 65 -9.50 -2.15 11.82
CA GLU A 65 -10.93 -2.18 12.13
C GLU A 65 -11.26 -3.53 12.79
N PRO A 66 -11.88 -3.56 13.98
CA PRO A 66 -12.31 -4.82 14.58
C PRO A 66 -13.25 -5.52 13.59
N PRO A 67 -13.15 -6.85 13.44
CA PRO A 67 -14.06 -7.58 12.58
C PRO A 67 -15.50 -7.32 13.06
N ALA A 68 -16.36 -6.95 12.10
CA ALA A 68 -17.78 -6.74 12.31
C ALA A 68 -18.49 -8.03 12.74
#